data_AF-H6Q807-F1
#
_entry.id   AF-H6Q807-F1
#
_cell.length_a   1.000
_cell.length_b   1.000
_cell.length_c   1.000
_cell.angle_alpha   90.00
_cell.angle_beta   90.00
_cell.angle_gamma   90.00
#
_symmetry.space_group_name_H-M   'P 1'
#
loop_
_entity.id
_entity.type
_entity.pdbx_description
1 polymer ?
#
loop_
_entity_poly.entity_id
_entity_poly.type
_entity_poly.pdbx_seq_one_letter_code
_entity_poly.pdbx_strand_id
1 'polypeptide(L)' 'MIVCPRCGLPEWEALPPPHTYRYKGPENTVVIARCRNCGIVFYIFRTSLETFTVEIERAERKHGAIPHIDLGEKQ' A
#
# COMPACT_ATOMS: atom_id res chain seq x y z
N MET A 1 -2.93 -1.82 14.73
CA MET A 1 -3.33 -3.01 13.93
C MET A 1 -3.48 -2.56 12.48
N ILE A 2 -2.95 -3.31 11.51
CA ILE A 2 -3.06 -2.95 10.08
C ILE A 2 -4.37 -3.54 9.55
N VAL A 3 -5.25 -2.69 9.04
CA VAL A 3 -6.58 -3.07 8.56
C VAL A 3 -6.81 -2.56 7.14
N CYS A 4 -7.69 -3.22 6.40
CA CYS A 4 -8.12 -2.74 5.09
C CYS A 4 -8.79 -1.36 5.24
N PRO A 5 -8.37 -0.33 4.48
CA PRO A 5 -8.95 1.01 4.57
C PRO A 5 -10.40 1.08 4.08
N ARG A 6 -10.88 0.05 3.37
CA ARG A 6 -12.25 -0.01 2.82
C ARG A 6 -13.21 -0.81 3.71
N CYS A 7 -12.84 -2.01 4.14
CA CYS A 7 -13.73 -2.89 4.90
C CYS A 7 -13.35 -3.07 6.38
N GLY A 8 -12.26 -2.48 6.85
CA GLY A 8 -11.85 -2.50 8.26
C GLY A 8 -11.30 -3.84 8.78
N LEU A 9 -11.24 -4.87 7.95
CA LEU A 9 -10.77 -6.20 8.34
C LEU A 9 -9.23 -6.31 8.29
N PRO A 10 -8.60 -7.11 9.17
CA PRO A 10 -7.16 -7.28 9.24
C PRO A 10 -6.60 -8.29 8.22
N GLU A 11 -7.48 -8.93 7.44
CA GLU A 11 -7.09 -9.97 6.49
C GLU A 11 -6.59 -9.35 5.17
N TRP A 12 -5.27 -9.34 5.01
CA TRP A 12 -4.58 -8.88 3.82
C TRP A 12 -3.29 -9.68 3.60
N GLU A 13 -2.80 -9.62 2.37
CA GLU A 13 -1.51 -10.18 1.98
C GLU A 13 -0.65 -9.12 1.30
N ALA A 14 0.64 -9.11 1.61
CA ALA A 14 1.60 -8.25 0.92
C ALA A 14 1.83 -8.80 -0.49
N LEU A 15 1.82 -7.91 -1.49
CA LEU A 15 2.20 -8.28 -2.85
C LEU A 15 3.72 -8.51 -2.91
N PRO A 16 4.19 -9.48 -3.72
CA PRO A 16 5.60 -9.79 -3.84
C PRO A 16 6.40 -8.61 -4.41
N PRO A 17 7.74 -8.58 -4.23
CA PRO A 17 8.61 -7.63 -4.92
C PRO A 17 8.34 -7.61 -6.43
N PRO A 18 8.36 -6.45 -7.10
CA PRO A 18 8.95 -5.16 -6.68
C PRO A 18 8.01 -4.26 -5.85
N HIS A 19 6.83 -4.74 -5.47
CA HIS A 19 5.75 -3.93 -4.87
C HIS A 19 5.93 -3.61 -3.38
N THR A 20 7.15 -3.73 -2.84
CA THR A 20 7.53 -3.30 -1.49
C THR A 20 8.83 -2.50 -1.60
N TYR A 21 8.81 -1.23 -1.16
CA TYR A 21 9.97 -0.35 -1.28
C TYR A 21 10.11 0.59 -0.08
N ARG A 22 11.35 1.03 0.18
CA ARG A 22 11.66 2.04 1.21
C ARG A 22 11.57 3.42 0.59
N TYR A 23 10.72 4.28 1.15
CA TYR A 23 10.52 5.64 0.65
C TYR A 23 11.28 6.63 1.56
N LYS A 24 12.34 7.26 1.04
CA LYS A 24 13.13 8.29 1.75
C LYS A 24 13.61 7.86 3.15
N GLY A 25 14.52 6.89 3.20
CA GLY A 25 15.25 6.51 4.41
C GLY A 25 14.87 5.14 4.99
N PRO A 26 15.60 4.65 6.00
CA PRO A 26 15.43 3.30 6.56
C PRO A 26 14.13 3.11 7.35
N GLU A 27 13.52 4.20 7.83
CA GLU A 27 12.38 4.17 8.75
C GLU A 27 11.01 4.22 8.06
N ASN A 28 10.98 4.54 6.78
CA ASN A 28 9.76 4.74 6.01
C ASN A 28 9.62 3.64 4.95
N THR A 29 8.78 2.63 5.23
CA THR A 29 8.54 1.52 4.32
C THR A 29 7.12 1.58 3.77
N VAL A 30 6.99 1.42 2.45
CA VAL A 30 5.71 1.28 1.77
C VAL A 30 5.58 -0.17 1.31
N VAL A 31 4.50 -0.82 1.75
CA VAL A 31 4.12 -2.15 1.30
C VAL A 31 2.82 -2.01 0.52
N ILE A 32 2.76 -2.60 -0.67
CA ILE A 32 1.50 -2.76 -1.39
C ILE A 32 0.86 -4.06 -0.91
N ALA A 33 -0.37 -3.97 -0.42
CA ALA A 33 -1.11 -5.10 0.12
C ALA A 33 -2.47 -5.24 -0.57
N ARG A 34 -2.95 -6.48 -0.66
CA ARG A 34 -4.30 -6.81 -1.15
C ARG A 34 -5.13 -7.33 0.00
N CYS A 35 -6.34 -6.79 0.18
CA CYS A 35 -7.29 -7.33 1.15
C CYS A 35 -7.84 -8.66 0.66
N ARG A 36 -7.85 -9.69 1.52
CA ARG A 36 -8.43 -11.00 1.19
C ARG A 36 -9.94 -11.00 1.17
N ASN A 37 -10.58 -10.08 1.89
CA ASN A 37 -12.02 -10.01 1.98
C ASN A 37 -12.66 -9.21 0.83
N CYS A 38 -12.20 -7.98 0.57
CA CYS A 38 -12.80 -7.11 -0.46
C CYS A 38 -11.95 -6.96 -1.73
N GLY A 39 -10.77 -7.59 -1.78
CA GLY A 39 -9.92 -7.62 -2.97
C GLY A 39 -9.16 -6.34 -3.29
N ILE A 40 -9.41 -5.23 -2.57
CA ILE A 40 -8.76 -3.94 -2.85
C ILE A 40 -7.26 -3.99 -2.60
N VAL A 41 -6.52 -3.30 -3.47
CA VAL A 41 -5.09 -3.06 -3.31
C VAL A 41 -4.88 -1.70 -2.64
N PHE A 42 -4.06 -1.65 -1.59
CA PHE A 42 -3.84 -0.46 -0.77
C PHE A 42 -2.38 -0.40 -0.30
N TYR A 43 -1.94 0.79 0.08
CA TYR A 43 -0.63 0.98 0.70
C TYR A 43 -0.71 0.78 2.21
N ILE A 44 0.32 0.16 2.75
CA ILE A 44 0.68 0.22 4.16
C ILE A 44 1.92 1.08 4.25
N PHE A 45 1.76 2.27 4.83
CA PHE A 45 2.87 3.14 5.18
C PHE A 45 3.29 2.85 6.61
N ARG A 46 4.55 2.47 6.79
CA ARG A 46 5.17 2.35 8.10
C ARG A 46 6.19 3.47 8.24
N THR A 47 6.00 4.33 9.23
CA THR A 47 6.98 5.32 9.68
C THR A 47 7.52 4.89 11.05
N SER A 48 8.51 5.60 11.59
CA SER A 48 9.00 5.37 12.95
C SER A 48 7.97 5.71 14.03
N LEU A 49 6.98 6.54 13.71
CA LEU A 49 5.96 7.01 14.65
C LEU A 49 4.66 6.20 14.56
N GLU A 50 4.26 5.80 13.36
CA GLU A 50 2.94 5.21 13.14
C GLU A 50 2.89 4.32 11.90
N THR A 51 1.80 3.54 11.80
CA THR A 51 1.48 2.76 10.62
C THR A 51 0.06 3.09 10.18
N PHE A 52 -0.09 3.50 8.92
CA PHE A 52 -1.39 3.83 8.35
C PHE A 52 -1.59 3.16 6.99
N THR A 53 -2.86 2.93 6.65
CA THR A 53 -3.28 2.29 5.42
C THR A 53 -4.07 3.25 4.54
N VAL A 54 -3.80 3.27 3.24
CA VAL A 54 -4.52 4.16 2.32
C VAL A 54 -4.81 3.46 1.00
N GLU A 55 -6.00 3.69 0.44
CA GLU A 55 -6.35 3.21 -0.90
C GLU A 55 -5.42 3.83 -1.95
N ILE A 56 -4.97 3.04 -2.92
CA ILE A 56 -4.06 3.50 -3.98
C ILE A 56 -4.65 4.68 -4.73
N GLU A 57 -5.90 4.57 -5.20
CA GLU A 57 -6.61 5.63 -5.92
C GLU A 57 -6.70 6.95 -5.14
N ARG A 58 -6.71 6.85 -3.80
CA ARG A 58 -6.79 8.02 -2.92
C ARG A 58 -5.40 8.63 -2.70
N ALA A 59 -4.35 7.82 -2.63
CA ALA A 59 -2.97 8.29 -2.59
C ALA A 59 -2.58 8.98 -3.91
N GLU A 60 -2.92 8.38 -5.05
CA GLU A 60 -2.57 8.92 -6.37
C GLU A 60 -3.26 10.26 -6.63
N ARG A 61 -4.54 10.41 -6.24
CA ARG A 61 -5.24 11.70 -6.32
C ARG A 61 -4.60 12.80 -5.47
N LYS A 62 -4.00 12.45 -4.32
CA LYS A 62 -3.43 13.42 -3.39
C LYS A 62 -1.96 13.75 -3.68
N HIS A 63 -1.20 12.80 -4.21
CA HIS A 63 0.25 12.89 -4.33
C HIS A 63 0.77 12.75 -5.77
N GLY A 64 -0.11 12.54 -6.75
CA GLY A 64 0.26 12.13 -8.11
C GLY A 64 0.56 10.63 -8.20
N ALA A 65 0.76 10.12 -9.42
CA ALA A 65 1.18 8.74 -9.62
C ALA A 65 2.48 8.48 -8.85
N ILE A 66 2.46 7.49 -7.96
CA ILE A 66 3.64 7.17 -7.16
C ILE A 66 4.64 6.47 -8.10
N PRO A 67 5.82 7.07 -8.38
CA PRO A 67 6.65 6.78 -9.56
C PRO A 67 7.31 5.40 -9.62
N HIS A 68 7.08 4.53 -8.63
CA HIS A 68 7.66 3.19 -8.55
C HIS A 68 6.62 2.08 -8.67
N ILE A 69 5.41 2.44 -9.07
CA ILE A 69 4.26 1.55 -9.11
C ILE A 69 3.85 1.44 -10.56
N ASP A 70 4.64 0.64 -11.27
CA ASP A 70 4.18 0.04 -12.51
C ASP A 70 3.30 -1.14 -12.08
N LEU A 71 1.99 -0.89 -11.96
CA LEU A 71 1.00 -1.97 -11.78
C LEU A 71 0.80 -2.76 -13.07
N GLY A 72 1.67 -2.58 -14.08
CA GLY A 72 1.79 -3.43 -15.25
C GLY A 72 0.45 -3.94 -15.74
N GLU A 73 -0.37 -3.04 -16.30
CA GLU A 73 -1.33 -3.49 -17.31
C GLU A 73 -0.49 -3.98 -18.51
N LYS A 74 -0.06 -5.23 -18.45
CA LYS A 74 0.20 -5.99 -19.67
C LYS A 74 -0.85 -7.08 -19.75
N GLN A 75 -1.88 -6.75 -20.54
CA GLN A 75 -2.71 -7.70 -21.29
C GLN A 75 -1.86 -8.83 -21.88
#